data_AF-A0A3E5A5D9-F1
#
_entry.id   AF-A0A3E5A5D9-F1
#
_cell.length_a   1.000
_cell.length_b   1.000
_cell.length_c   1.000
_cell.angle_alpha   90.00
_cell.angle_beta   90.00
_cell.angle_gamma   90.00
#
_symmetry.space_group_name_H-M   'P 1'
#
loop_
_entity.id
_entity.type
_entity.pdbx_description
1 polymer ?
#
loop_
_entity_poly.entity_id
_entity_poly.type
_entity_poly.pdbx_seq_one_letter_code
_entity_poly.pdbx_strand_id
1 'polypeptide(L)'
;MALQNFQYDIIMREYSRRQSQVQHDLEERRKEAFIRVPRLLEIDQEVAALSARKARSLLQGESDTVEDLKKDVAALAQERRTLLRSNGFSVDYLEPHYFCPLCQDTGYVDGQKCSCFKKSEVELLYTQSNLKEILKKENFEHFSFDWYSDTMKNEATGLTARETAKRAYDTARNFVDDFDKRAQNLFLYGSTGVGKTFLSHCIASELLKTAHCVLYFSAFDLFDRLAQTAFSRKSETDPGDDFILDCDLLIIDDLGTELTNSFVSSQLFLCINERISRRKSTIISTNLKLEDFSATYSERTFSRIASNYQMLKLIGKDIRIQKIFLGGK
;
A
#
# COMPACT_ATOMS: atom_id res chain seq x y z
N MET A 1 -1.82 8.67 6.80
CA MET A 1 -2.09 7.96 8.07
C MET A 1 -0.90 8.16 8.99
N ALA A 2 -1.10 8.67 10.20
CA ALA A 2 -0.15 8.43 11.28
C ALA A 2 -0.43 7.03 11.80
N LEU A 3 0.55 6.14 11.73
CA LEU A 3 0.46 4.83 12.36
C LEU A 3 0.19 5.02 13.86
N GLN A 4 -0.56 4.11 14.49
CA GLN A 4 -0.53 4.04 15.94
C GLN A 4 0.91 3.78 16.39
N ASN A 5 1.32 4.29 17.56
CA ASN A 5 2.71 4.19 18.02
C ASN A 5 3.27 2.76 17.92
N PHE A 6 2.46 1.75 18.28
CA PHE A 6 2.90 0.36 18.17
C PHE A 6 3.08 -0.12 16.72
N GLN A 7 2.23 0.33 15.78
CA GLN A 7 2.33 -0.02 14.36
C GLN A 7 3.56 0.67 13.74
N TYR A 8 3.82 1.91 14.13
CA TYR A 8 5.04 2.63 13.80
C TYR A 8 6.27 1.88 14.29
N ASP A 9 6.26 1.46 15.55
CA ASP A 9 7.37 0.71 16.16
C ASP A 9 7.60 -0.63 15.47
N ILE A 10 6.55 -1.32 15.01
CA ILE A 10 6.68 -2.57 14.24
C ILE A 10 7.44 -2.31 12.93
N ILE A 11 7.04 -1.28 12.17
CA ILE A 11 7.72 -0.94 10.93
C ILE A 11 9.15 -0.49 11.23
N MET A 12 9.35 0.41 12.19
CA MET A 12 10.68 0.90 12.53
C MET A 12 11.62 -0.21 13.01
N ARG A 13 11.14 -1.21 13.75
CA ARG A 13 11.94 -2.40 14.12
C ARG A 13 12.42 -3.17 12.89
N GLU A 14 11.59 -3.29 11.86
CA GLU A 14 11.99 -3.94 10.61
C GLU A 14 13.05 -3.11 9.86
N TYR A 15 12.94 -1.79 9.84
CA TYR A 15 13.97 -0.91 9.25
C TYR A 15 15.27 -0.96 10.05
N SER A 16 15.21 -0.94 11.39
CA SER A 16 16.39 -1.16 12.25
C SER A 16 17.01 -2.53 12.02
N ARG A 17 16.21 -3.59 11.85
CA ARG A 17 16.70 -4.94 11.52
C ARG A 17 17.43 -4.96 10.19
N ARG A 18 16.88 -4.31 9.15
CA ARG A 18 17.53 -4.17 7.83
C ARG A 18 18.86 -3.45 7.93
N GLN A 19 18.93 -2.33 8.67
CA GLN A 19 20.19 -1.61 8.87
C GLN A 19 21.23 -2.47 9.58
N SER A 20 20.85 -3.16 10.65
CA SER A 20 21.75 -4.09 11.34
C SER A 20 22.23 -5.21 10.42
N GLN A 21 21.37 -5.73 9.56
CA GLN A 21 21.72 -6.74 8.57
C GLN A 21 22.70 -6.20 7.53
N VAL A 22 22.47 -5.01 6.97
CA VAL A 22 23.38 -4.36 6.01
C VAL A 22 24.76 -4.12 6.63
N GLN A 23 24.82 -3.71 7.91
CA GLN A 23 26.10 -3.53 8.61
C GLN A 23 26.81 -4.85 8.84
N HIS A 24 26.09 -5.88 9.30
CA HIS A 24 26.65 -7.22 9.48
C HIS A 24 27.22 -7.77 8.16
N ASP A 25 26.45 -7.70 7.08
CA ASP A 25 26.86 -8.17 5.75
C ASP A 25 28.05 -7.38 5.21
N LEU A 26 28.13 -6.07 5.51
CA LEU A 26 29.28 -5.25 5.17
C LEU A 26 30.53 -5.62 5.98
N GLU A 27 30.40 -5.89 7.28
CA GLU A 27 31.51 -6.34 8.11
C GLU A 27 32.08 -7.68 7.63
N GLU A 28 31.23 -8.63 7.29
CA GLU A 28 31.65 -9.92 6.73
C GLU A 28 32.38 -9.75 5.40
N ARG A 29 31.84 -8.93 4.48
CA ARG A 29 32.52 -8.60 3.22
C ARG A 29 33.86 -7.90 3.44
N ARG A 30 33.96 -6.98 4.41
CA ARG A 30 35.23 -6.31 4.74
C ARG A 30 36.25 -7.30 5.30
N LYS A 31 35.86 -8.17 6.23
CA LYS A 31 36.74 -9.22 6.76
C LYS A 31 37.28 -10.10 5.64
N GLU A 32 36.39 -10.60 4.77
CA GLU A 32 36.79 -11.42 3.63
C GLU A 32 37.77 -10.67 2.70
N ALA A 33 37.43 -9.44 2.31
CA ALA A 33 38.25 -8.64 1.41
C ALA A 33 39.62 -8.31 2.01
N PHE A 34 39.69 -8.00 3.30
CA PHE A 34 40.96 -7.69 3.98
C PHE A 34 41.84 -8.91 4.19
N ILE A 35 41.26 -10.09 4.44
CA ILE A 35 42.01 -11.34 4.50
C ILE A 35 42.60 -11.67 3.13
N ARG A 36 41.80 -11.51 2.07
CA ARG A 36 42.23 -11.86 0.71
C ARG A 36 43.16 -10.82 0.08
N VAL A 37 42.98 -9.54 0.41
CA VAL A 37 43.76 -8.42 -0.12
C VAL A 37 44.13 -7.47 1.04
N PRO A 38 45.18 -7.77 1.82
CA PRO A 38 45.56 -6.98 3.00
C PRO A 38 45.81 -5.48 2.73
N ARG A 39 46.26 -5.14 1.51
CA ARG A 39 46.45 -3.74 1.07
C ARG A 39 45.16 -2.90 1.19
N LEU A 40 43.97 -3.51 1.09
CA LEU A 40 42.71 -2.80 1.28
C LEU A 40 42.55 -2.27 2.72
N LEU A 41 43.05 -2.99 3.73
CA LEU A 41 43.02 -2.54 5.13
C LEU A 41 44.03 -1.41 5.37
N GLU A 42 45.22 -1.52 4.77
CA GLU A 42 46.25 -0.46 4.84
C GLU A 42 45.73 0.85 4.26
N ILE A 43 45.07 0.80 3.10
CA ILE A 43 44.44 1.98 2.48
C ILE A 43 43.41 2.61 3.43
N ASP A 44 42.55 1.83 4.07
CA ASP A 44 41.56 2.35 5.03
C ASP A 44 42.25 3.05 6.23
N GLN A 45 43.36 2.50 6.73
CA GLN A 45 44.15 3.11 7.82
C GLN A 45 44.87 4.39 7.38
N GLU A 46 45.42 4.41 6.16
CA GLU A 46 46.08 5.58 5.57
C GLU A 46 45.09 6.74 5.40
N VAL A 47 43.90 6.47 4.86
CA VAL A 47 42.83 7.49 4.70
C VAL A 47 42.42 8.07 6.05
N ALA A 48 42.26 7.23 7.08
CA ALA A 48 41.93 7.69 8.43
C ALA A 48 43.04 8.55 9.03
N ALA A 49 44.31 8.15 8.87
CA ALA A 49 45.47 8.89 9.36
C ALA A 49 45.63 10.25 8.67
N LEU A 50 45.44 10.31 7.34
CA LEU A 50 45.47 11.54 6.54
C LEU A 50 44.37 12.51 7.01
N SER A 51 43.15 12.01 7.18
CA SER A 51 42.00 12.80 7.63
C SER A 51 42.24 13.39 9.04
N ALA A 52 42.74 12.58 9.98
CA ALA A 52 43.03 13.00 11.34
C ALA A 52 44.23 13.97 11.44
N ARG A 53 45.23 13.85 10.56
CA ARG A 53 46.34 14.79 10.46
C ARG A 53 45.85 16.15 9.97
N LYS A 54 45.02 16.15 8.93
CA LYS A 54 44.46 17.38 8.37
C LYS A 54 43.56 18.13 9.34
N ALA A 55 42.68 17.42 10.04
CA ALA A 55 41.82 18.03 11.05
C ALA A 55 42.62 18.75 12.15
N ARG A 56 43.77 18.18 12.56
CA ARG A 56 44.67 18.80 13.53
C ARG A 56 45.37 20.04 12.98
N SER A 57 45.88 19.97 11.75
CA SER A 57 46.57 21.10 11.08
C SER A 57 45.64 22.32 10.90
N LEU A 58 44.38 22.10 10.52
CA LEU A 58 43.37 23.18 10.42
C LEU A 58 43.07 23.86 11.77
N LEU A 59 43.03 23.09 12.87
CA LEU A 59 42.85 23.63 14.22
C LEU A 59 44.06 24.44 14.70
N GLN A 60 45.24 24.16 14.15
CA GLN A 60 46.50 24.84 14.50
C GLN A 60 46.78 26.08 13.63
N GLY A 61 45.89 26.42 12.69
CA GLY A 61 46.01 27.62 11.86
C GLY A 61 47.04 27.48 10.74
N GLU A 62 47.44 26.26 10.39
CA GLU A 62 48.35 26.00 9.28
C GLU A 62 47.64 26.13 7.92
N SER A 63 48.39 26.60 6.92
CA SER A 63 47.88 26.91 5.57
C SER A 63 47.89 25.72 4.59
N ASP A 64 48.00 24.49 5.10
CA ASP A 64 47.93 23.32 4.22
C ASP A 64 46.59 23.34 3.46
N THR A 65 46.64 23.28 2.13
CA THR A 65 45.43 23.46 1.29
C THR A 65 44.51 22.24 1.36
N VAL A 66 43.20 22.44 1.32
CA VAL A 66 42.22 21.34 1.30
C VAL A 66 42.38 20.50 0.01
N GLU A 67 42.94 21.09 -1.05
CA GLU A 67 43.26 20.44 -2.31
C GLU A 67 44.21 19.23 -2.18
N ASP A 68 45.26 19.31 -1.37
CA ASP A 68 46.26 18.23 -1.29
C ASP A 68 45.69 16.96 -0.64
N LEU A 69 44.90 17.12 0.44
CA LEU A 69 44.17 15.99 1.04
C LEU A 69 43.22 15.33 0.04
N LYS A 70 42.50 16.13 -0.76
CA LYS A 70 41.58 15.60 -1.77
C LYS A 70 42.30 14.76 -2.83
N LYS A 71 43.50 15.18 -3.25
CA LYS A 71 44.32 14.43 -4.21
C LYS A 71 44.78 13.08 -3.63
N ASP A 72 45.32 13.08 -2.42
CA ASP A 72 45.83 11.86 -1.78
C ASP A 72 44.71 10.85 -1.53
N VAL A 73 43.56 11.32 -1.02
CA VAL A 73 42.37 10.48 -0.80
C VAL A 73 41.83 9.94 -2.13
N ALA A 74 41.85 10.74 -3.21
CA ALA A 74 41.42 10.29 -4.54
C ALA A 74 42.36 9.22 -5.12
N ALA A 75 43.67 9.35 -4.93
CA ALA A 75 44.66 8.36 -5.38
C ALA A 75 44.44 7.01 -4.66
N LEU A 76 44.28 7.04 -3.34
CA LEU A 76 43.98 5.86 -2.52
C LEU A 76 42.62 5.22 -2.89
N ALA A 77 41.60 6.03 -3.17
CA ALA A 77 40.31 5.52 -3.64
C ALA A 77 40.41 4.82 -4.99
N GLN A 78 41.26 5.33 -5.90
CA GLN A 78 41.50 4.72 -7.21
C GLN A 78 42.29 3.41 -7.09
N GLU A 79 43.29 3.37 -6.21
CA GLU A 79 44.03 2.15 -5.86
C GLU A 79 43.07 1.07 -5.32
N ARG A 80 42.21 1.43 -4.35
CA ARG A 80 41.19 0.55 -3.78
C ARG A 80 40.29 -0.08 -4.84
N ARG A 81 39.74 0.73 -5.77
CA ARG A 81 38.90 0.23 -6.86
C ARG A 81 39.64 -0.74 -7.78
N THR A 82 40.92 -0.48 -8.05
CA THR A 82 41.77 -1.33 -8.90
C THR A 82 42.01 -2.67 -8.23
N LEU A 83 42.34 -2.66 -6.93
CA LEU A 83 42.55 -3.87 -6.13
C LEU A 83 41.29 -4.74 -6.00
N LEU A 84 40.13 -4.11 -5.78
CA LEU A 84 38.86 -4.85 -5.74
C LEU A 84 38.59 -5.57 -7.06
N ARG A 85 38.70 -4.85 -8.19
CA ARG A 85 38.43 -5.41 -9.52
C ARG A 85 39.43 -6.51 -9.90
N SER A 86 40.73 -6.31 -9.66
CA SER A 86 41.77 -7.30 -10.01
C SER A 86 41.66 -8.59 -9.20
N ASN A 87 41.02 -8.54 -8.03
CA ASN A 87 40.77 -9.70 -7.17
C ASN A 87 39.35 -10.28 -7.32
N GLY A 88 38.58 -9.84 -8.32
CA GLY A 88 37.26 -10.39 -8.65
C GLY A 88 36.11 -9.89 -7.77
N PHE A 89 36.32 -8.83 -6.99
CA PHE A 89 35.26 -8.15 -6.26
C PHE A 89 34.63 -7.05 -7.12
N SER A 90 33.37 -6.71 -6.84
CA SER A 90 32.75 -5.51 -7.42
C SER A 90 33.39 -4.24 -6.86
N VAL A 91 33.31 -3.13 -7.60
CA VAL A 91 33.95 -1.86 -7.19
C VAL A 91 33.29 -1.23 -5.95
N ASP A 92 32.04 -1.61 -5.68
CA ASP A 92 31.21 -1.23 -4.53
C ASP A 92 31.19 -2.33 -3.46
N TYR A 93 32.07 -3.33 -3.54
CA TYR A 93 32.05 -4.49 -2.62
C TYR A 93 32.24 -4.12 -1.14
N LEU A 94 32.88 -2.98 -0.86
CA LEU A 94 33.09 -2.45 0.48
C LEU A 94 32.11 -1.33 0.84
N GLU A 95 31.05 -1.17 0.04
CA GLU A 95 29.99 -0.19 0.27
C GLU A 95 28.73 -0.87 0.82
N PRO A 96 27.92 -0.19 1.65
CA PRO A 96 26.65 -0.72 2.13
C PRO A 96 25.69 -1.01 0.96
N HIS A 97 25.04 -2.16 0.99
CA HIS A 97 24.02 -2.54 0.01
C HIS A 97 22.64 -2.51 0.67
N TYR A 98 21.95 -1.38 0.56
CA TYR A 98 20.65 -1.17 1.20
C TYR A 98 19.50 -1.86 0.47
N PHE A 99 18.48 -2.30 1.21
CA PHE A 99 17.26 -2.86 0.62
C PHE A 99 16.45 -1.79 -0.11
N CYS A 100 16.43 -0.56 0.42
CA CYS A 100 15.89 0.62 -0.24
C CYS A 100 17.01 1.61 -0.56
N PRO A 101 17.38 1.80 -1.84
CA PRO A 101 18.44 2.74 -2.21
C PRO A 101 18.07 4.21 -1.99
N LEU A 102 16.76 4.53 -1.89
CA LEU A 102 16.28 5.91 -1.72
C LEU A 102 16.45 6.41 -0.28
N CYS A 103 16.00 5.63 0.69
CA CYS A 103 16.08 6.01 2.11
C CYS A 103 17.22 5.35 2.86
N GLN A 104 17.97 4.45 2.22
CA GLN A 104 19.04 3.68 2.85
C GLN A 104 18.54 2.94 4.11
N ASP A 105 17.38 2.33 3.97
CA ASP A 105 16.68 1.59 5.03
C ASP A 105 16.40 2.39 6.31
N THR A 106 16.27 3.71 6.19
CA THR A 106 15.79 4.57 7.29
C THR A 106 14.27 4.73 7.30
N GLY A 107 13.62 4.53 6.15
CA GLY A 107 12.20 4.80 5.94
C GLY A 107 11.88 6.25 5.60
N TYR A 108 12.87 7.14 5.57
CA TYR A 108 12.68 8.58 5.35
C TYR A 108 13.66 9.15 4.32
N VAL A 109 13.21 10.17 3.59
CA VAL A 109 14.03 10.99 2.69
C VAL A 109 13.65 12.45 2.97
N ASP A 110 14.63 13.28 3.33
CA ASP A 110 14.43 14.71 3.64
C ASP A 110 13.31 15.01 4.65
N GLY A 111 13.23 14.18 5.70
CA GLY A 111 12.21 14.29 6.74
C GLY A 111 10.81 13.81 6.32
N GLN A 112 10.64 13.35 5.09
CA GLN A 112 9.40 12.79 4.58
C GLN A 112 9.46 11.26 4.50
N LYS A 113 8.32 10.59 4.73
CA LYS A 113 8.22 9.13 4.60
C LYS A 113 8.57 8.71 3.17
N CYS A 114 9.54 7.80 3.07
CA CYS A 114 9.92 7.19 1.80
C CYS A 114 8.76 6.36 1.23
N SER A 115 8.73 6.16 -0.09
CA SER A 115 7.76 5.28 -0.75
C SER A 115 7.79 3.85 -0.19
N CYS A 116 8.96 3.33 0.18
CA CYS A 116 9.08 2.02 0.81
C CYS A 116 8.42 1.98 2.20
N PHE A 117 8.48 3.07 2.97
CA PHE A 117 7.85 3.15 4.28
C PHE A 117 6.34 3.17 4.14
N LYS A 118 5.81 4.01 3.23
CA LYS A 118 4.38 4.04 2.90
C LYS A 118 3.89 2.66 2.45
N LYS A 119 4.67 1.92 1.66
CA LYS A 119 4.36 0.54 1.27
C LYS A 119 4.29 -0.40 2.49
N SER A 120 5.21 -0.27 3.44
CA SER A 120 5.18 -1.03 4.69
C SER A 120 3.99 -0.66 5.58
N GLU A 121 3.56 0.61 5.58
CA GLU A 121 2.35 1.05 6.30
C GLU A 121 1.10 0.35 5.76
N VAL A 122 0.96 0.36 4.43
CA VAL A 122 -0.09 -0.38 3.75
C VAL A 122 0.06 -1.85 4.12
N GLU A 123 1.18 -2.51 3.87
CA GLU A 123 1.33 -3.95 4.16
C GLU A 123 1.03 -4.33 5.62
N LEU A 124 1.38 -3.48 6.60
CA LEU A 124 1.09 -3.74 8.01
C LEU A 124 -0.41 -3.64 8.33
N LEU A 125 -1.08 -2.60 7.82
CA LEU A 125 -2.53 -2.45 7.97
C LEU A 125 -3.29 -3.62 7.33
N TYR A 126 -2.73 -4.18 6.26
CA TYR A 126 -3.28 -5.32 5.54
C TYR A 126 -3.01 -6.67 6.21
N THR A 127 -1.84 -6.82 6.84
CA THR A 127 -1.50 -8.04 7.57
C THR A 127 -2.40 -8.22 8.79
N GLN A 128 -2.87 -7.13 9.37
CA GLN A 128 -3.79 -7.13 10.50
C GLN A 128 -5.25 -7.48 10.12
N SER A 129 -5.61 -7.52 8.83
CA SER A 129 -7.00 -7.70 8.37
C SER A 129 -7.31 -9.07 7.73
N ASN A 130 -6.44 -10.08 7.85
CA ASN A 130 -6.62 -11.42 7.23
C ASN A 130 -6.73 -11.42 5.69
N LEU A 131 -6.64 -10.26 5.04
CA LEU A 131 -6.94 -10.07 3.63
C LEU A 131 -5.87 -10.68 2.72
N LYS A 132 -4.61 -10.76 3.17
CA LYS A 132 -3.49 -11.31 2.38
C LYS A 132 -3.72 -12.76 1.94
N GLU A 133 -4.32 -13.60 2.79
CA GLU A 133 -4.66 -14.98 2.42
C GLU A 133 -5.91 -15.07 1.54
N ILE A 134 -6.86 -14.13 1.72
CA ILE A 134 -8.06 -14.03 0.88
C ILE A 134 -7.66 -13.64 -0.55
N LEU A 135 -6.81 -12.64 -0.74
CA LEU A 135 -6.42 -12.13 -2.07
C LEU A 135 -5.58 -13.12 -2.90
N LYS A 136 -4.98 -14.14 -2.28
CA LYS A 136 -4.36 -15.27 -3.01
C LYS A 136 -5.41 -16.10 -3.75
N LYS A 137 -6.63 -16.19 -3.22
CA LYS A 137 -7.74 -16.98 -3.75
C LYS A 137 -8.79 -16.14 -4.46
N GLU A 138 -8.96 -14.89 -4.05
CA GLU A 138 -9.96 -13.97 -4.59
C GLU A 138 -9.28 -12.89 -5.42
N ASN A 139 -9.03 -13.21 -6.68
CA ASN A 139 -8.41 -12.34 -7.66
C ASN A 139 -8.90 -12.66 -9.07
N PHE A 140 -8.51 -11.84 -10.05
CA PHE A 140 -9.00 -11.97 -11.41
C PHE A 140 -8.62 -13.29 -12.09
N GLU A 141 -7.56 -13.97 -11.66
CA GLU A 141 -7.15 -15.28 -12.19
C GLU A 141 -8.11 -16.39 -11.75
N HIS A 142 -8.68 -16.26 -10.54
CA HIS A 142 -9.63 -17.23 -9.97
C HIS A 142 -11.10 -16.85 -10.20
N PHE A 143 -11.38 -15.75 -10.92
CA PHE A 143 -12.75 -15.40 -11.28
C PHE A 143 -13.29 -16.35 -12.35
N SER A 144 -14.34 -17.10 -12.04
CA SER A 144 -15.00 -18.00 -13.01
C SER A 144 -16.41 -17.53 -13.34
N PHE A 145 -16.69 -17.43 -14.64
CA PHE A 145 -18.01 -17.13 -15.17
C PHE A 145 -18.99 -18.31 -15.11
N ASP A 146 -18.50 -19.53 -14.83
CA ASP A 146 -19.31 -20.75 -14.88
C ASP A 146 -20.32 -20.83 -13.73
N TRP A 147 -20.11 -20.04 -12.67
CA TRP A 147 -21.04 -19.92 -11.54
C TRP A 147 -22.25 -19.02 -11.82
N TYR A 148 -22.27 -18.36 -12.99
CA TYR A 148 -23.34 -17.45 -13.39
C TYR A 148 -24.20 -18.07 -14.50
N SER A 149 -25.51 -18.00 -14.31
CA SER A 149 -26.47 -18.62 -15.23
C SER A 149 -26.60 -17.85 -16.55
N ASP A 150 -26.61 -18.59 -17.67
CA ASP A 150 -26.91 -18.09 -19.01
C ASP A 150 -28.42 -17.94 -19.30
N THR A 151 -29.29 -18.29 -18.35
CA THR A 151 -30.76 -18.25 -18.53
C THR A 151 -31.45 -17.29 -17.56
N MET A 152 -30.90 -17.08 -16.36
CA MET A 152 -31.40 -16.08 -15.42
C MET A 152 -31.12 -14.68 -15.95
N LYS A 153 -32.16 -13.87 -16.17
CA LYS A 153 -32.04 -12.52 -16.73
C LYS A 153 -32.31 -11.43 -15.70
N ASN A 154 -31.64 -10.31 -15.88
CA ASN A 154 -31.92 -9.07 -15.17
C ASN A 154 -33.15 -8.41 -15.80
N GLU A 155 -34.21 -8.25 -15.03
CA GLU A 155 -35.48 -7.68 -15.50
C GLU A 155 -35.33 -6.29 -16.11
N ALA A 156 -34.39 -5.48 -15.59
CA ALA A 156 -34.20 -4.11 -16.04
C ALA A 156 -33.38 -3.99 -17.35
N THR A 157 -32.46 -4.92 -17.60
CA THR A 157 -31.52 -4.82 -18.74
C THR A 157 -31.71 -5.92 -19.79
N GLY A 158 -32.44 -6.98 -19.47
CA GLY A 158 -32.59 -8.18 -20.30
C GLY A 158 -31.36 -9.09 -20.36
N LEU A 159 -30.22 -8.66 -19.78
CA LEU A 159 -28.96 -9.41 -19.79
C LEU A 159 -29.01 -10.61 -18.87
N THR A 160 -28.34 -11.69 -19.25
CA THR A 160 -28.19 -12.88 -18.39
C THR A 160 -27.30 -12.59 -17.19
N ALA A 161 -27.31 -13.46 -16.18
CA ALA A 161 -26.42 -13.35 -15.03
C ALA A 161 -24.96 -13.43 -15.45
N ARG A 162 -24.64 -14.28 -16.44
CA ARG A 162 -23.28 -14.39 -16.99
C ARG A 162 -22.85 -13.14 -17.74
N GLU A 163 -23.71 -12.58 -18.59
CA GLU A 163 -23.44 -11.33 -19.30
C GLU A 163 -23.28 -10.14 -18.34
N THR A 164 -24.11 -10.09 -17.31
CA THR A 164 -24.04 -9.09 -16.25
C THR A 164 -22.72 -9.19 -15.48
N ALA A 165 -22.31 -10.42 -15.11
CA ALA A 165 -21.03 -10.67 -14.45
C ALA A 165 -19.84 -10.33 -15.35
N LYS A 166 -19.91 -10.65 -16.65
CA LYS A 166 -18.88 -10.27 -17.63
C LYS A 166 -18.72 -8.76 -17.73
N ARG A 167 -19.83 -8.03 -17.83
CA ARG A 167 -19.80 -6.55 -17.83
C ARG A 167 -19.19 -5.99 -16.55
N ALA A 168 -19.51 -6.57 -15.39
CA ALA A 168 -18.93 -6.16 -14.11
C ALA A 168 -17.42 -6.46 -14.07
N TYR A 169 -16.99 -7.63 -14.56
CA TYR A 169 -15.58 -8.02 -14.69
C TYR A 169 -14.81 -7.05 -15.58
N ASP A 170 -15.33 -6.78 -16.79
CA ASP A 170 -14.70 -5.88 -17.75
C ASP A 170 -14.59 -4.45 -17.18
N THR A 171 -15.62 -4.01 -16.45
CA THR A 171 -15.59 -2.71 -15.76
C THR A 171 -14.53 -2.70 -14.65
N ALA A 172 -14.40 -3.76 -13.88
CA ALA A 172 -13.39 -3.87 -12.83
C ALA A 172 -11.96 -3.93 -13.39
N ARG A 173 -11.74 -4.59 -14.53
CA ARG A 173 -10.46 -4.57 -15.25
C ARG A 173 -10.11 -3.17 -15.74
N ASN A 174 -11.05 -2.51 -16.43
CA ASN A 174 -10.86 -1.14 -16.89
C ASN A 174 -10.62 -0.16 -15.73
N PHE A 175 -11.26 -0.38 -14.57
CA PHE A 175 -11.03 0.42 -13.37
C PHE A 175 -9.57 0.34 -12.92
N VAL A 176 -8.96 -0.85 -12.93
CA VAL A 176 -7.54 -1.04 -12.60
C VAL A 176 -6.64 -0.41 -13.66
N ASP A 177 -6.91 -0.66 -14.93
CA ASP A 177 -6.05 -0.20 -16.04
C ASP A 177 -6.03 1.34 -16.19
N ASP A 178 -7.09 2.01 -15.74
CA ASP A 178 -7.24 3.47 -15.76
C ASP A 178 -7.10 4.12 -14.39
N PHE A 179 -6.73 3.37 -13.35
CA PHE A 179 -6.73 3.85 -11.96
C PHE A 179 -5.88 5.11 -11.77
N ASP A 180 -4.68 5.14 -12.33
CA ASP A 180 -3.76 6.28 -12.26
C ASP A 180 -4.14 7.44 -13.19
N LYS A 181 -4.99 7.18 -14.19
CA LYS A 181 -5.35 8.18 -15.21
C LYS A 181 -6.52 9.03 -14.78
N ARG A 182 -7.46 8.46 -14.02
CA ARG A 182 -8.68 9.14 -13.57
C ARG A 182 -9.24 8.51 -12.31
N ALA A 183 -9.73 9.37 -11.42
CA ALA A 183 -10.54 8.94 -10.28
C ALA A 183 -11.85 8.31 -10.78
N GLN A 184 -12.14 7.11 -10.28
CA GLN A 184 -13.34 6.36 -10.64
C GLN A 184 -13.95 5.79 -9.37
N ASN A 185 -15.27 5.63 -9.36
CA ASN A 185 -15.99 5.04 -8.23
C ASN A 185 -16.94 3.95 -8.72
N LEU A 186 -17.00 2.83 -8.00
CA LEU A 186 -17.89 1.72 -8.32
C LEU A 186 -18.89 1.48 -7.19
N PHE A 187 -20.14 1.24 -7.55
CA PHE A 187 -21.17 0.83 -6.62
C PHE A 187 -21.68 -0.56 -7.03
N LEU A 188 -21.24 -1.58 -6.31
CA LEU A 188 -21.56 -2.99 -6.53
C LEU A 188 -22.81 -3.36 -5.71
N TYR A 189 -23.89 -3.77 -6.36
CA TYR A 189 -25.13 -4.12 -5.64
C TYR A 189 -25.79 -5.37 -6.20
N GLY A 190 -26.54 -6.07 -5.36
CA GLY A 190 -27.19 -7.34 -5.71
C GLY A 190 -27.28 -8.30 -4.55
N SER A 191 -27.93 -9.44 -4.74
CA SER A 191 -28.18 -10.41 -3.68
C SER A 191 -26.91 -10.97 -3.03
N THR A 192 -27.03 -11.55 -1.84
CA THR A 192 -25.92 -12.17 -1.13
C THR A 192 -25.28 -13.28 -1.98
N GLY A 193 -23.94 -13.34 -1.96
CA GLY A 193 -23.20 -14.46 -2.57
C GLY A 193 -23.03 -14.43 -4.09
N VAL A 194 -23.43 -13.35 -4.77
CA VAL A 194 -23.28 -13.20 -6.23
C VAL A 194 -21.90 -12.68 -6.68
N GLY A 195 -20.92 -12.57 -5.79
CA GLY A 195 -19.53 -12.21 -6.16
C GLY A 195 -19.15 -10.71 -6.05
N LYS A 196 -19.93 -9.86 -5.36
CA LYS A 196 -19.60 -8.43 -5.16
C LYS A 196 -18.25 -8.21 -4.45
N THR A 197 -18.11 -8.79 -3.26
CA THR A 197 -16.87 -8.74 -2.45
C THR A 197 -15.69 -9.37 -3.21
N PHE A 198 -15.92 -10.47 -3.92
CA PHE A 198 -14.87 -11.09 -4.74
C PHE A 198 -14.33 -10.12 -5.80
N LEU A 199 -15.22 -9.35 -6.45
CA LEU A 199 -14.82 -8.39 -7.47
C LEU A 199 -14.07 -7.19 -6.88
N SER A 200 -14.46 -6.70 -5.70
CA SER A 200 -13.70 -5.65 -5.01
C SER A 200 -12.31 -6.15 -4.57
N HIS A 201 -12.21 -7.41 -4.14
CA HIS A 201 -10.93 -8.08 -3.87
C HIS A 201 -10.05 -8.24 -5.12
N CYS A 202 -10.63 -8.54 -6.27
CA CYS A 202 -9.89 -8.57 -7.54
C CYS A 202 -9.19 -7.24 -7.83
N ILE A 203 -9.93 -6.14 -7.68
CA ILE A 203 -9.40 -4.78 -7.88
C ILE A 203 -8.32 -4.49 -6.83
N ALA A 204 -8.59 -4.77 -5.55
CA ALA A 204 -7.64 -4.55 -4.47
C ALA A 204 -6.32 -5.30 -4.71
N SER A 205 -6.38 -6.56 -5.13
CA SER A 205 -5.22 -7.41 -5.39
C SER A 205 -4.28 -6.79 -6.43
N GLU A 206 -4.83 -6.31 -7.56
CA GLU A 206 -4.01 -5.68 -8.62
C GLU A 206 -3.43 -4.32 -8.21
N LEU A 207 -4.21 -3.50 -7.51
CA LEU A 207 -3.74 -2.19 -7.04
C LEU A 207 -2.66 -2.29 -5.96
N LEU A 208 -2.73 -3.32 -5.12
CA LEU A 208 -1.67 -3.61 -4.14
C LEU A 208 -0.37 -4.06 -4.79
N LYS A 209 -0.44 -4.85 -5.88
CA LYS A 209 0.76 -5.26 -6.65
C LYS A 209 1.48 -4.06 -7.24
N THR A 210 0.75 -3.01 -7.59
CA THR A 210 1.25 -1.73 -8.10
C THR A 210 1.54 -0.69 -7.01
N ALA A 211 1.56 -1.12 -5.74
CA ALA A 211 1.93 -0.32 -4.55
C ALA A 211 1.00 0.87 -4.23
N HIS A 212 -0.26 0.81 -4.66
CA HIS A 212 -1.29 1.78 -4.26
C HIS A 212 -1.73 1.57 -2.81
N CYS A 213 -2.08 2.68 -2.15
CA CYS A 213 -2.69 2.64 -0.82
C CYS A 213 -4.18 2.34 -0.96
N VAL A 214 -4.53 1.07 -0.92
CA VAL A 214 -5.92 0.64 -0.82
C VAL A 214 -6.31 0.63 0.67
N LEU A 215 -7.57 0.78 1.05
CA LEU A 215 -8.09 0.43 2.37
C LEU A 215 -9.38 -0.36 2.21
N TYR A 216 -9.52 -1.43 2.98
CA TYR A 216 -10.71 -2.28 2.98
C TYR A 216 -11.34 -2.28 4.37
N PHE A 217 -12.64 -1.99 4.42
CA PHE A 217 -13.43 -2.10 5.64
C PHE A 217 -14.76 -2.79 5.33
N SER A 218 -15.22 -3.64 6.26
CA SER A 218 -16.66 -3.87 6.35
C SER A 218 -17.34 -2.56 6.73
N ALA A 219 -18.60 -2.38 6.33
CA ALA A 219 -19.35 -1.18 6.72
C ALA A 219 -19.37 -0.99 8.24
N PHE A 220 -19.55 -2.07 9.00
CA PHE A 220 -19.48 -2.04 10.46
C PHE A 220 -18.15 -1.49 10.97
N ASP A 221 -17.01 -2.03 10.52
CA ASP A 221 -15.68 -1.61 10.97
C ASP A 221 -15.39 -0.15 10.58
N LEU A 222 -15.88 0.29 9.41
CA LEU A 222 -15.72 1.67 8.97
C LEU A 222 -16.45 2.62 9.92
N PHE A 223 -17.72 2.37 10.21
CA PHE A 223 -18.51 3.28 11.04
C PHE A 223 -18.10 3.22 12.51
N ASP A 224 -17.67 2.07 13.02
CA ASP A 224 -17.10 1.96 14.36
C ASP A 224 -15.85 2.85 14.47
N ARG A 225 -14.96 2.81 13.47
CA ARG A 225 -13.78 3.70 13.42
C ARG A 225 -14.17 5.18 13.33
N LEU A 226 -15.09 5.54 12.43
CA LEU A 226 -15.56 6.93 12.29
C LEU A 226 -16.24 7.44 13.58
N ALA A 227 -16.96 6.58 14.30
CA ALA A 227 -17.55 6.90 15.59
C ALA A 227 -16.45 7.13 16.64
N GLN A 228 -15.48 6.21 16.74
CA GLN A 228 -14.38 6.33 17.69
C GLN A 228 -13.63 7.66 17.52
N THR A 229 -13.35 8.11 16.30
CA THR A 229 -12.67 9.39 16.10
C THR A 229 -13.57 10.59 16.38
N ALA A 230 -14.85 10.53 16.00
CA ALA A 230 -15.79 11.62 16.27
C ALA A 230 -16.01 11.88 17.77
N PHE A 231 -15.92 10.84 18.61
CA PHE A 231 -16.13 10.93 20.06
C PHE A 231 -14.83 11.02 20.88
N SER A 232 -13.67 10.81 20.26
CA SER A 232 -12.38 11.05 20.90
C SER A 232 -12.14 12.56 21.02
N ARG A 233 -11.73 13.04 22.21
CA ARG A 233 -11.34 14.45 22.38
C ARG A 233 -10.18 14.73 21.44
N LYS A 234 -10.41 15.54 20.41
CA LYS A 234 -9.36 16.08 19.53
C LYS A 234 -8.30 16.75 20.40
N SER A 235 -7.22 16.03 20.73
CA SER A 235 -5.95 16.71 20.97
C SER A 235 -5.55 17.33 19.64
N GLU A 236 -5.17 18.61 19.65
CA GLU A 236 -4.84 19.45 18.48
C GLU A 236 -3.70 18.90 17.58
N THR A 237 -3.26 17.67 17.81
CA THR A 237 -2.11 17.01 17.20
C THR A 237 -2.40 15.61 16.66
N ASP A 238 -3.66 15.18 16.53
CA ASP A 238 -3.97 13.88 15.90
C ASP A 238 -4.56 14.07 14.47
N PRO A 239 -3.76 13.91 13.39
CA PRO A 239 -4.21 13.92 11.99
C PRO A 239 -4.91 12.60 11.60
N GLY A 240 -5.58 11.97 12.58
CA GLY A 240 -5.97 10.57 12.57
C GLY A 240 -7.05 10.20 11.57
N ASP A 241 -7.89 11.10 11.05
CA ASP A 241 -9.00 10.72 10.13
C ASP A 241 -8.69 10.89 8.64
N ASP A 242 -7.61 11.61 8.30
CA ASP A 242 -7.33 11.96 6.91
C ASP A 242 -7.02 10.72 6.06
N PHE A 243 -6.67 9.59 6.66
CA PHE A 243 -6.26 8.42 5.89
C PHE A 243 -7.40 7.69 5.16
N ILE A 244 -8.60 7.66 5.75
CA ILE A 244 -9.79 7.10 5.09
C ILE A 244 -10.14 8.01 3.91
N LEU A 245 -9.88 9.31 4.03
CA LEU A 245 -10.13 10.30 3.00
C LEU A 245 -9.02 10.39 1.94
N ASP A 246 -7.77 10.05 2.30
CA ASP A 246 -6.57 10.25 1.47
C ASP A 246 -6.03 8.98 0.82
N CYS A 247 -6.42 7.79 1.28
CA CYS A 247 -6.04 6.54 0.61
C CYS A 247 -6.48 6.55 -0.86
N ASP A 248 -5.69 5.92 -1.73
CA ASP A 248 -5.91 5.94 -3.18
C ASP A 248 -7.20 5.23 -3.53
N LEU A 249 -7.49 4.10 -2.89
CA LEU A 249 -8.76 3.39 -2.99
C LEU A 249 -9.33 3.07 -1.61
N LEU A 250 -10.59 3.45 -1.36
CA LEU A 250 -11.37 2.98 -0.22
C LEU A 250 -12.40 1.96 -0.69
N ILE A 251 -12.43 0.78 -0.07
CA ILE A 251 -13.45 -0.25 -0.27
C ILE A 251 -14.30 -0.34 0.99
N ILE A 252 -15.60 -0.09 0.82
CA ILE A 252 -16.62 -0.23 1.85
C ILE A 252 -17.47 -1.44 1.48
N ASP A 253 -17.26 -2.56 2.15
CA ASP A 253 -17.92 -3.83 1.84
C ASP A 253 -19.17 -4.06 2.71
N ASP A 254 -20.18 -4.69 2.13
CA ASP A 254 -21.43 -5.08 2.78
C ASP A 254 -22.13 -3.93 3.54
N LEU A 255 -22.21 -2.76 2.88
CA LEU A 255 -22.96 -1.61 3.34
C LEU A 255 -24.45 -1.96 3.51
N GLY A 256 -24.98 -1.75 4.71
CA GLY A 256 -26.35 -2.10 5.11
C GLY A 256 -26.42 -3.19 6.16
N THR A 257 -25.27 -3.68 6.64
CA THR A 257 -25.16 -4.70 7.70
C THR A 257 -24.99 -4.10 9.10
N GLU A 258 -24.59 -2.83 9.17
CA GLU A 258 -24.39 -2.08 10.40
C GLU A 258 -25.70 -1.57 11.02
N LEU A 259 -25.64 -1.15 12.29
CA LEU A 259 -26.74 -0.44 12.93
C LEU A 259 -26.84 1.00 12.41
N THR A 260 -27.72 1.20 11.43
CA THR A 260 -27.90 2.49 10.76
C THR A 260 -28.66 3.46 11.64
N ASN A 261 -28.09 4.65 11.84
CA ASN A 261 -28.71 5.78 12.52
C ASN A 261 -28.35 7.10 11.80
N SER A 262 -28.88 8.23 12.28
CA SER A 262 -28.63 9.54 11.66
C SER A 262 -27.14 9.92 11.65
N PHE A 263 -26.37 9.48 12.64
CA PHE A 263 -24.93 9.69 12.68
C PHE A 263 -24.21 8.90 11.58
N VAL A 264 -24.47 7.59 11.45
CA VAL A 264 -23.91 6.71 10.41
C VAL A 264 -24.20 7.27 9.01
N SER A 265 -25.46 7.66 8.75
CA SER A 265 -25.87 8.26 7.48
C SER A 265 -25.11 9.56 7.18
N SER A 266 -24.93 10.42 8.19
CA SER A 266 -24.18 11.67 8.06
C SER A 266 -22.69 11.43 7.81
N GLN A 267 -22.08 10.46 8.51
CA GLN A 267 -20.67 10.10 8.35
C GLN A 267 -20.40 9.51 6.96
N LEU A 268 -21.29 8.64 6.46
CA LEU A 268 -21.19 8.11 5.10
C LEU A 268 -21.23 9.25 4.07
N PHE A 269 -22.19 10.17 4.21
CA PHE A 269 -22.30 11.32 3.31
C PHE A 269 -21.02 12.17 3.31
N LEU A 270 -20.49 12.49 4.48
CA LEU A 270 -19.25 13.27 4.62
C LEU A 270 -18.07 12.55 3.97
N CYS A 271 -17.88 11.27 4.27
CA CYS A 271 -16.80 10.45 3.71
C CYS A 271 -16.85 10.42 2.18
N ILE A 272 -18.02 10.14 1.59
CA ILE A 272 -18.20 10.11 0.14
C ILE A 272 -17.93 11.49 -0.47
N ASN A 273 -18.48 12.55 0.12
CA ASN A 273 -18.36 13.90 -0.42
C ASN A 273 -16.90 14.40 -0.40
N GLU A 274 -16.18 14.15 0.69
CA GLU A 274 -14.76 14.49 0.82
C GLU A 274 -13.91 13.72 -0.21
N ARG A 275 -14.11 12.40 -0.34
CA ARG A 275 -13.34 11.60 -1.30
C ARG A 275 -13.59 12.00 -2.75
N ILE A 276 -14.83 12.30 -3.11
CA ILE A 276 -15.16 12.86 -4.44
C ILE A 276 -14.43 14.19 -4.65
N SER A 277 -14.48 15.10 -3.67
CA SER A 277 -13.81 16.41 -3.73
C SER A 277 -12.29 16.26 -3.92
N ARG A 278 -11.67 15.32 -3.20
CA ARG A 278 -10.24 15.00 -3.28
C ARG A 278 -9.85 14.14 -4.48
N ARG A 279 -10.81 13.76 -5.33
CA ARG A 279 -10.62 12.83 -6.46
C ARG A 279 -9.97 11.51 -6.04
N LYS A 280 -10.43 10.94 -4.92
CA LYS A 280 -9.98 9.65 -4.39
C LYS A 280 -11.02 8.57 -4.70
N SER A 281 -10.58 7.46 -5.28
CA SER A 281 -11.44 6.40 -5.81
C SER A 281 -12.12 5.60 -4.69
N THR A 282 -13.39 5.26 -4.86
CA THR A 282 -14.15 4.55 -3.82
C THR A 282 -14.97 3.42 -4.43
N ILE A 283 -14.92 2.24 -3.81
CA ILE A 283 -15.78 1.10 -4.13
C ILE A 283 -16.71 0.86 -2.95
N ILE A 284 -18.00 0.75 -3.24
CA ILE A 284 -19.01 0.41 -2.25
C ILE A 284 -19.68 -0.88 -2.71
N SER A 285 -19.87 -1.83 -1.79
CA SER A 285 -20.68 -3.02 -2.03
C SER A 285 -21.88 -3.06 -1.08
N THR A 286 -23.05 -3.50 -1.56
CA THR A 286 -24.26 -3.63 -0.73
C THR A 286 -25.17 -4.78 -1.17
N ASN A 287 -25.85 -5.40 -0.20
CA ASN A 287 -26.91 -6.37 -0.44
C ASN A 287 -28.31 -5.72 -0.51
N LEU A 288 -28.41 -4.42 -0.22
CA LEU A 288 -29.68 -3.67 -0.27
C LEU A 288 -30.13 -3.43 -1.71
N LYS A 289 -31.45 -3.34 -1.91
CA LYS A 289 -32.00 -2.75 -3.13
C LYS A 289 -31.77 -1.24 -3.10
N LEU A 290 -31.81 -0.60 -4.26
CA LEU A 290 -31.56 0.85 -4.35
C LEU A 290 -32.59 1.68 -3.57
N GLU A 291 -33.85 1.23 -3.53
CA GLU A 291 -34.92 1.86 -2.75
C GLU A 291 -34.64 1.75 -1.24
N ASP A 292 -34.30 0.55 -0.77
CA ASP A 292 -33.93 0.30 0.63
C ASP A 292 -32.70 1.13 1.02
N PHE A 293 -31.69 1.19 0.14
CA PHE A 293 -30.50 1.99 0.34
C PHE A 293 -30.84 3.48 0.55
N SER A 294 -31.71 4.04 -0.30
CA SER A 294 -32.14 5.44 -0.18
C SER A 294 -32.91 5.70 1.12
N ALA A 295 -33.73 4.74 1.55
CA ALA A 295 -34.45 4.83 2.82
C ALA A 295 -33.49 4.78 4.03
N THR A 296 -32.45 3.94 3.96
CA THR A 296 -31.48 3.75 5.03
C THR A 296 -30.47 4.90 5.17
N TYR A 297 -29.89 5.38 4.06
CA TYR A 297 -28.78 6.35 4.07
C TYR A 297 -29.16 7.76 3.62
N SER A 298 -30.46 8.02 3.42
CA SER A 298 -31.03 9.23 2.83
C SER A 298 -30.93 9.33 1.30
N GLU A 299 -31.94 9.96 0.72
CA GLU A 299 -32.02 10.31 -0.69
C GLU A 299 -30.83 11.18 -1.14
N ARG A 300 -30.33 12.06 -0.26
CA ARG A 300 -29.19 12.92 -0.53
C ARG A 300 -27.92 12.11 -0.79
N THR A 301 -27.64 11.12 0.06
CA THR A 301 -26.47 10.24 -0.10
C THR A 301 -26.61 9.38 -1.35
N PHE A 302 -27.81 8.81 -1.57
CA PHE A 302 -28.09 8.03 -2.77
C PHE A 302 -27.89 8.84 -4.06
N SER A 303 -28.44 10.06 -4.13
CA SER A 303 -28.26 10.96 -5.27
C SER A 303 -26.80 11.28 -5.54
N ARG A 304 -25.99 11.50 -4.49
CA ARG A 304 -24.55 11.73 -4.63
C ARG A 304 -23.81 10.51 -5.19
N ILE A 305 -24.14 9.30 -4.73
CA ILE A 305 -23.58 8.05 -5.26
C ILE A 305 -24.01 7.86 -6.72
N ALA A 306 -25.31 7.91 -6.99
CA ALA A 306 -25.85 7.66 -8.33
C ALA A 306 -25.28 8.61 -9.41
N SER A 307 -24.89 9.82 -9.04
CA SER A 307 -24.27 10.80 -9.95
C SER A 307 -22.76 10.65 -10.14
N ASN A 308 -22.04 9.98 -9.23
CA ASN A 308 -20.58 9.93 -9.22
C ASN A 308 -19.99 8.50 -9.27
N TYR A 309 -20.83 7.48 -9.17
CA TYR A 309 -20.44 6.08 -9.13
C TYR A 309 -21.01 5.34 -10.34
N GLN A 310 -20.20 4.46 -10.91
CA GLN A 310 -20.70 3.51 -11.89
C GLN A 310 -21.46 2.40 -11.16
N MET A 311 -22.78 2.35 -11.40
CA MET A 311 -23.68 1.38 -10.79
C MET A 311 -23.53 0.02 -11.49
N LEU A 312 -23.09 -0.99 -10.74
CA LEU A 312 -22.89 -2.36 -11.24
C LEU A 312 -23.77 -3.32 -10.44
N LYS A 313 -24.85 -3.78 -11.08
CA LYS A 313 -25.71 -4.83 -10.53
C LYS A 313 -25.09 -6.18 -10.81
N LEU A 314 -24.96 -7.04 -9.80
CA LEU A 314 -24.68 -8.46 -9.97
C LEU A 314 -25.95 -9.25 -9.65
N ILE A 315 -26.26 -10.25 -10.47
CA ILE A 315 -27.40 -11.15 -10.27
C ILE A 315 -26.91 -12.59 -10.37
N GLY A 316 -27.60 -13.50 -9.69
CA GLY A 316 -27.23 -14.91 -9.69
C GLY A 316 -27.72 -15.62 -8.43
N LYS A 317 -27.45 -16.93 -8.38
CA LYS A 317 -27.58 -17.73 -7.16
C LYS A 317 -26.34 -17.53 -6.29
N ASP A 318 -26.45 -17.81 -5.00
CA ASP A 318 -25.31 -17.73 -4.09
C ASP A 318 -24.22 -18.72 -4.52
N ILE A 319 -23.09 -18.18 -4.97
CA ILE A 319 -21.95 -18.94 -5.48
C ILE A 319 -21.27 -19.74 -4.36
N ARG A 320 -21.29 -19.24 -3.12
CA ARG A 320 -20.74 -19.95 -1.95
C ARG A 320 -21.50 -21.25 -1.72
N ILE A 321 -22.84 -21.17 -1.80
CA ILE A 321 -23.72 -22.33 -1.68
C ILE A 321 -23.49 -23.29 -2.86
N GLN A 322 -23.42 -22.78 -4.09
CA GLN A 322 -23.14 -23.60 -5.27
C GLN A 322 -21.81 -24.38 -5.14
N LYS A 323 -20.74 -23.74 -4.65
CA LYS A 323 -19.45 -24.39 -4.43
C LYS A 323 -19.52 -25.54 -3.43
N ILE A 324 -20.26 -25.38 -2.33
CA ILE A 324 -20.47 -26.43 -1.32
C ILE A 324 -21.18 -27.64 -1.93
N PHE A 325 -22.25 -27.42 -2.68
CA PHE A 325 -23.07 -28.51 -3.23
C PHE A 325 -22.47 -29.17 -4.48
N LEU A 326 -21.67 -28.44 -5.27
CA LEU A 326 -21.09 -28.91 -6.53
C LEU A 326 -19.61 -29.31 -6.41
N GLY A 327 -19.04 -29.31 -5.19
CA GLY A 327 -17.69 -29.78 -4.92
C GLY A 327 -16.56 -28.85 -5.39
N GLY A 328 -16.85 -27.58 -5.65
CA GLY A 328 -15.85 -26.58 -6.05
C GLY A 328 -15.00 -26.13 -4.87
N LYS A 329 -13.67 -26.31 -4.94
CA LYS A 329 -12.72 -25.79 -3.95
C LYS A 329 -12.58 -24.27 -4.03
#